data_AF-A0A1V4SDF7-F1
#
_entry.id   AF-A0A1V4SDF7-F1
#
_cell.length_a   1.000
_cell.length_b   1.000
_cell.length_c   1.000
_cell.angle_alpha   90.00
_cell.angle_beta   90.00
_cell.angle_gamma   90.00
#
_symmetry.space_group_name_H-M   'P 1'
#
loop_
_entity.id
_entity.type
_entity.pdbx_description
1 polymer ?
#
loop_
_entity_poly.entity_id
_entity_poly.type
_entity_poly.pdbx_seq_one_letter_code
_entity_poly.pdbx_strand_id
1 'polypeptide(L)'
;MGGGGNILAAQHARDRFVPASTLKILTALTALHCLGPGYRFRTEFFLTPAHDLLVKGYGDPFLISEVWQDIADHVAKKLHFFKNLLLDDTFFAAGITIPGQGLSTNPYDAPPGALCEIHA
;
A
#
# COMPACT_ATOMS: atom_id res chain seq x y z
N MET A 1 36.07 -15.01 8.20
CA MET A 1 36.07 -16.49 8.12
C MET A 1 34.65 -16.94 8.40
N GLY A 2 33.85 -17.10 7.35
CA GLY A 2 32.41 -17.33 7.43
C GLY A 2 32.11 -18.82 7.55
N GLY A 3 31.34 -19.21 8.57
CA GLY A 3 30.85 -20.57 8.70
C GLY A 3 29.97 -20.91 7.50
N GLY A 4 30.48 -21.75 6.60
CA GLY A 4 29.70 -22.30 5.50
C GLY A 4 28.55 -23.12 6.07
N GLY A 5 27.32 -22.76 5.72
CA GLY A 5 26.15 -23.54 6.11
C GLY A 5 26.26 -24.96 5.57
N ASN A 6 26.14 -25.96 6.45
CA ASN A 6 26.13 -27.37 6.06
C ASN A 6 24.74 -27.71 5.48
N ILE A 7 24.67 -28.02 4.18
CA ILE A 7 23.41 -28.38 3.52
C ILE A 7 23.02 -29.81 3.95
N LEU A 8 21.93 -29.94 4.70
CA LEU A 8 21.46 -31.22 5.21
C LEU A 8 20.60 -32.00 4.20
N ALA A 9 19.92 -31.29 3.28
CA ALA A 9 19.12 -31.88 2.22
C ALA A 9 19.00 -30.93 1.03
N ALA A 10 18.98 -31.48 -0.18
CA ALA A 10 18.72 -30.74 -1.42
C ALA A 10 17.97 -31.64 -2.41
N GLN A 11 16.85 -31.15 -2.92
CA GLN A 11 16.07 -31.80 -3.97
C GLN A 11 15.63 -30.74 -4.97
N HIS A 12 15.94 -30.93 -6.26
CA HIS A 12 15.57 -30.00 -7.34
C HIS A 12 15.94 -28.52 -7.06
N ALA A 13 17.03 -28.29 -6.31
CA ALA A 13 17.37 -26.97 -5.75
C ALA A 13 17.68 -25.89 -6.81
N ARG A 14 17.86 -26.27 -8.09
CA ARG A 14 18.12 -25.38 -9.21
C ARG A 14 16.93 -25.23 -10.16
N ASP A 15 15.85 -25.94 -9.90
CA ASP A 15 14.65 -25.88 -10.72
C ASP A 15 13.85 -24.62 -10.37
N ARG A 16 13.15 -24.05 -11.37
CA ARG A 16 12.32 -22.86 -11.18
C ARG A 16 10.91 -23.28 -10.80
N PHE A 17 10.38 -22.66 -9.74
CA PHE A 17 9.01 -22.86 -9.26
C PHE A 17 8.29 -21.52 -9.14
N VAL A 18 6.95 -21.55 -9.17
CA VAL A 18 6.13 -20.38 -8.83
C VAL A 18 6.21 -20.18 -7.32
N PRO A 19 6.71 -19.04 -6.81
CA PRO A 19 6.97 -18.86 -5.38
C PRO A 19 5.68 -18.69 -4.55
N ALA A 20 4.55 -18.37 -5.19
CA ALA A 20 3.33 -17.94 -4.50
C ALA A 20 3.67 -16.90 -3.41
N SER A 21 3.13 -17.06 -2.20
CA SER A 21 3.37 -16.12 -1.10
C SER A 21 4.81 -16.09 -0.56
N THR A 22 5.71 -17.01 -0.93
CA THR A 22 7.13 -16.89 -0.53
C THR A 22 7.82 -15.70 -1.20
N LEU A 23 7.25 -15.18 -2.29
CA LEU A 23 7.68 -13.92 -2.91
C LEU A 23 7.68 -12.75 -1.91
N LYS A 24 6.80 -12.79 -0.90
CA LYS A 24 6.73 -11.77 0.16
C LYS A 24 8.05 -11.61 0.91
N ILE A 25 8.90 -12.64 0.99
CA ILE A 25 10.23 -12.54 1.62
C ILE A 25 11.12 -11.57 0.84
N LEU A 26 11.18 -11.74 -0.49
CA LEU A 26 11.92 -10.84 -1.36
C LEU A 26 11.33 -9.42 -1.31
N THR A 27 10.01 -9.31 -1.38
CA THR A 27 9.32 -8.00 -1.29
C THR A 27 9.63 -7.29 0.03
N ALA A 28 9.56 -8.00 1.16
CA ALA A 28 9.85 -7.44 2.49
C ALA A 28 11.31 -6.99 2.61
N LEU A 29 12.26 -7.79 2.12
CA LEU A 29 13.68 -7.42 2.10
C LEU A 29 13.91 -6.16 1.25
N THR A 30 13.32 -6.11 0.05
CA THR A 30 13.41 -4.94 -0.84
C THR A 30 12.80 -3.70 -0.19
N ALA A 31 11.64 -3.81 0.45
CA ALA A 31 11.00 -2.71 1.15
C ALA A 31 11.89 -2.17 2.29
N LEU A 32 12.45 -3.07 3.11
CA LEU A 32 13.36 -2.68 4.18
C LEU A 32 14.65 -2.03 3.65
N HIS A 33 15.18 -2.50 2.52
CA HIS A 33 16.38 -1.94 1.91
C HIS A 33 16.13 -0.57 1.27
N CYS A 34 15.04 -0.42 0.51
CA CYS A 34 14.75 0.81 -0.25
C CYS A 34 14.11 1.91 0.60
N LEU A 35 13.23 1.55 1.54
CA LEU A 35 12.45 2.50 2.35
C LEU A 35 13.01 2.65 3.76
N GLY A 36 13.71 1.64 4.27
CA GLY A 36 14.15 1.57 5.66
C GLY A 36 13.06 1.13 6.63
N PRO A 37 13.43 0.63 7.83
CA PRO A 37 12.47 0.17 8.83
C PRO A 37 11.63 1.32 9.45
N GLY A 38 12.10 2.55 9.32
CA GLY A 38 11.42 3.75 9.80
C GLY A 38 10.39 4.33 8.85
N TYR A 39 10.21 3.77 7.65
CA TYR A 39 9.26 4.30 6.67
C TYR A 39 7.84 4.30 7.22
N ARG A 40 7.11 5.37 6.91
CA ARG A 40 5.68 5.52 7.20
C ARG A 40 5.01 5.99 5.93
N PHE A 41 3.91 5.33 5.58
CA PHE A 41 3.04 5.85 4.54
C PHE A 41 2.42 7.17 5.00
N ARG A 42 2.07 8.02 4.04
CA ARG A 42 1.44 9.31 4.30
C ARG A 42 0.18 9.43 3.46
N THR A 43 -0.76 10.18 3.99
CA THR A 43 -1.96 10.61 3.30
C THR A 43 -2.12 12.09 3.63
N GLU A 44 -2.22 12.93 2.61
CA GLU A 44 -2.16 14.38 2.79
C GLU A 44 -3.51 15.02 2.49
N PHE A 45 -3.85 16.04 3.28
CA PHE A 45 -5.11 16.77 3.18
C PHE A 45 -4.79 18.24 2.93
N PHE A 46 -5.34 18.80 1.85
CA PHE A 46 -5.12 20.19 1.47
C PHE A 46 -6.45 20.91 1.29
N LEU A 47 -6.49 22.19 1.65
CA LEU A 47 -7.58 23.09 1.25
C LEU A 47 -7.09 23.93 0.06
N THR A 48 -7.75 23.82 -1.08
CA THR A 48 -7.38 24.58 -2.28
C THR A 48 -7.84 26.03 -2.16
N PRO A 49 -7.28 26.97 -2.96
CA PRO A 49 -7.80 28.34 -3.04
C PRO A 49 -9.27 28.42 -3.51
N ALA A 50 -9.77 27.40 -4.22
CA ALA A 50 -11.17 27.29 -4.62
C ALA A 50 -12.10 26.87 -3.47
N HIS A 51 -11.53 26.52 -2.30
CA HIS A 51 -12.20 26.01 -1.12
C HIS A 51 -12.68 24.55 -1.25
N ASP A 52 -11.91 23.75 -1.98
CA ASP A 52 -12.09 22.30 -2.12
C ASP A 52 -11.15 21.56 -1.16
N LEU A 53 -11.62 20.45 -0.59
CA LEU A 53 -10.82 19.54 0.23
C LEU A 53 -10.20 18.50 -0.70
N LEU A 54 -8.88 18.52 -0.84
CA LEU A 54 -8.11 17.54 -1.60
C LEU A 54 -7.50 16.50 -0.65
N VAL A 55 -7.73 15.22 -0.93
CA VAL A 55 -7.12 14.08 -0.25
C VAL A 55 -6.18 13.40 -1.21
N LYS A 56 -4.89 13.37 -0.88
CA LYS A 56 -3.85 12.75 -1.69
C LYS A 56 -3.31 11.49 -1.04
N GLY A 57 -3.47 10.37 -1.73
CA GLY A 57 -2.97 9.07 -1.29
C GLY A 57 -1.57 8.76 -1.81
N TYR A 58 -0.79 8.05 -1.00
CA TYR A 58 0.55 7.58 -1.36
C TYR A 58 0.72 6.06 -1.16
N GLY A 59 -0.39 5.32 -1.11
CA GLY A 59 -0.43 3.86 -0.99
C GLY A 59 -0.42 3.35 0.45
N ASP A 60 -1.01 4.08 1.39
CA ASP A 60 -1.12 3.64 2.78
C ASP A 60 -2.04 2.42 2.91
N PRO A 61 -1.52 1.24 3.32
CA PRO A 61 -2.31 0.03 3.42
C PRO A 61 -3.15 -0.05 4.70
N PHE A 62 -3.12 0.97 5.57
CA PHE A 62 -3.83 0.98 6.87
C PHE A 62 -4.96 2.01 6.95
N LEU A 63 -5.42 2.56 5.82
CA LEU A 63 -6.60 3.42 5.74
C LEU A 63 -7.91 2.61 5.85
N ILE A 64 -8.16 2.04 7.02
CA ILE A 64 -9.40 1.33 7.37
C ILE A 64 -10.52 2.31 7.73
N SER A 65 -11.76 1.83 7.72
CA SER A 65 -12.96 2.61 8.07
C SER A 65 -12.81 3.42 9.38
N GLU A 66 -12.24 2.85 10.44
CA GLU A 66 -12.03 3.52 11.73
C GLU A 66 -11.04 4.69 11.61
N VAL A 67 -9.96 4.49 10.85
CA VAL A 67 -8.96 5.54 10.60
C VAL A 67 -9.57 6.69 9.80
N TRP A 68 -10.47 6.39 8.85
CA TRP A 68 -11.21 7.42 8.13
C TRP A 68 -12.15 8.22 9.02
N GLN A 69 -12.83 7.58 9.96
CA GLN A 69 -13.67 8.29 10.94
C GLN A 69 -12.81 9.22 11.81
N ASP A 70 -11.69 8.73 12.34
CA ASP A 70 -10.77 9.54 13.13
C ASP A 70 -10.24 10.74 12.33
N ILE A 71 -9.86 10.54 11.07
CA ILE A 71 -9.43 11.62 10.18
C ILE A 71 -10.55 12.63 9.97
N ALA A 72 -11.77 12.17 9.67
CA ALA A 72 -12.92 13.04 9.44
C ALA A 72 -13.22 13.91 10.67
N ASP A 73 -13.18 13.33 11.86
CA ASP A 73 -13.34 14.07 13.13
C ASP A 73 -12.25 15.12 13.34
N HIS A 74 -11.00 14.81 12.98
CA HIS A 74 -9.90 15.76 13.06
C HIS A 74 -10.02 16.90 12.04
N VAL A 75 -10.50 16.60 10.83
CA VAL A 75 -10.74 17.61 9.78
C VAL A 75 -11.91 18.50 10.18
N ALA A 76 -13.01 17.96 10.69
CA ALA A 76 -14.20 18.70 11.09
C ALA A 76 -13.94 19.73 12.21
N LYS A 77 -12.94 19.48 13.08
CA LYS A 77 -12.47 20.44 14.10
C LYS A 77 -11.78 21.68 13.51
N LYS A 78 -11.29 21.61 12.27
CA LYS A 78 -10.49 22.66 11.62
C LYS A 78 -11.19 23.28 10.40
N LEU A 79 -12.07 22.52 9.75
CA LEU A 79 -12.73 22.87 8.50
C LEU A 79 -14.21 22.56 8.61
N HIS A 80 -15.04 23.61 8.68
CA HIS A 80 -16.49 23.47 8.84
C HIS A 80 -17.25 23.37 7.51
N PHE A 81 -16.61 23.74 6.40
CA PHE A 81 -17.22 23.73 5.08
C PHE A 81 -16.15 23.52 4.01
N PHE A 82 -16.48 22.83 2.93
CA PHE A 82 -15.73 22.82 1.68
C PHE A 82 -16.71 22.61 0.53
N LYS A 83 -16.35 23.05 -0.67
CA LYS A 83 -17.25 22.97 -1.84
C LYS A 83 -17.24 21.58 -2.45
N ASN A 84 -16.05 21.06 -2.76
CA ASN A 84 -15.88 19.73 -3.35
C ASN A 84 -14.85 18.91 -2.58
N LEU A 85 -15.03 17.58 -2.61
CA LEU A 85 -14.03 16.61 -2.19
C LEU A 85 -13.29 16.11 -3.43
N LEU A 86 -11.99 16.34 -3.49
CA LEU A 86 -11.12 15.91 -4.58
C LEU A 86 -10.23 14.77 -4.08
N LEU A 87 -10.14 13.69 -4.84
CA LEU A 87 -9.29 12.55 -4.52
C LEU A 87 -8.13 12.50 -5.54
N ASP A 88 -6.90 12.55 -5.04
CA ASP A 88 -5.68 12.40 -5.83
C ASP A 88 -5.04 11.04 -5.51
N ASP A 89 -5.25 10.09 -6.42
CA ASP A 89 -4.65 8.75 -6.42
C ASP A 89 -3.51 8.63 -7.45
N THR A 90 -2.99 9.76 -7.94
CA THR A 90 -2.04 9.80 -9.06
C THR A 90 -0.59 9.51 -8.66
N PHE A 91 -0.33 9.24 -7.38
CA PHE A 91 1.01 8.87 -6.92
C PHE A 91 1.50 7.56 -7.54
N PHE A 92 0.58 6.61 -7.78
CA PHE A 92 0.85 5.43 -8.57
C PHE A 92 0.55 5.70 -10.04
N ALA A 93 1.33 5.09 -10.94
CA ALA A 93 1.10 5.22 -12.37
C ALA A 93 -0.28 4.66 -12.75
N ALA A 94 -0.93 5.29 -13.73
CA ALA A 94 -2.15 4.74 -14.31
C ALA A 94 -1.85 3.44 -15.07
N GLY A 95 -2.78 2.49 -15.03
CA GLY A 95 -2.70 1.26 -15.82
C GLY A 95 -1.61 0.27 -15.39
N ILE A 96 -1.21 0.27 -14.10
CA ILE A 96 -0.28 -0.74 -13.57
C ILE A 96 -0.87 -2.14 -13.78
N THR A 97 -0.15 -2.97 -14.54
CA THR A 97 -0.47 -4.39 -14.68
C THR A 97 0.28 -5.17 -13.60
N ILE A 98 -0.46 -5.86 -12.73
CA ILE A 98 0.12 -6.69 -11.66
C ILE A 98 0.05 -8.16 -12.11
N PRO A 99 1.20 -8.78 -12.45
CA PRO A 99 1.21 -10.17 -12.88
C PRO A 99 0.67 -11.09 -11.78
N GLY A 100 -0.24 -11.99 -12.13
CA GLY A 100 -0.79 -12.97 -11.21
C GLY A 100 -1.96 -12.49 -10.35
N GLN A 101 -2.48 -11.28 -10.59
CA GLN A 101 -3.76 -10.85 -10.01
C GLN A 101 -4.92 -11.64 -10.63
N GLY A 102 -5.79 -12.19 -9.79
CA GLY A 102 -7.03 -12.83 -10.24
C GLY A 102 -8.09 -11.81 -10.67
N LEU A 103 -9.15 -12.28 -11.31
CA LEU A 103 -10.34 -11.49 -11.64
C LEU A 103 -11.48 -11.71 -10.63
N SER A 104 -11.18 -12.30 -9.47
CA SER A 104 -12.21 -12.60 -8.47
C SER A 104 -12.50 -11.37 -7.59
N THR A 105 -13.63 -11.41 -6.89
CA THR A 105 -13.99 -10.40 -5.89
C THR A 105 -13.46 -10.75 -4.49
N ASN A 106 -12.51 -11.70 -4.39
CA ASN A 106 -11.93 -12.04 -3.10
C ASN A 106 -11.00 -10.92 -2.63
N PRO A 107 -10.89 -10.68 -1.30
CA PRO A 107 -10.07 -9.59 -0.77
C PRO A 107 -8.59 -9.63 -1.18
N TYR A 108 -8.03 -10.82 -1.40
CA TYR A 108 -6.64 -10.98 -1.82
C TYR A 108 -6.38 -10.61 -3.30
N ASP A 109 -7.43 -10.45 -4.11
CA ASP A 109 -7.35 -9.98 -5.50
C ASP A 109 -7.61 -8.49 -5.64
N ALA A 110 -7.94 -7.79 -4.54
CA ALA A 110 -8.17 -6.35 -4.56
C ALA A 110 -6.93 -5.61 -5.09
N PRO A 111 -7.09 -4.69 -6.08
CA PRO A 111 -5.96 -3.96 -6.62
C PRO A 111 -5.37 -3.00 -5.58
N PRO A 112 -4.04 -2.99 -5.37
CA PRO A 112 -3.41 -1.94 -4.58
C PRO A 112 -3.48 -0.62 -5.34
N GLY A 113 -4.00 0.42 -4.70
CA GLY A 113 -4.05 1.78 -5.22
C GLY A 113 -3.32 2.77 -4.32
N ALA A 114 -3.05 3.97 -4.84
CA ALA A 114 -2.44 5.03 -4.06
C ALA A 114 -3.40 5.55 -2.98
N LEU A 115 -4.71 5.45 -3.22
CA LEU A 115 -5.76 5.79 -2.27
C LEU A 115 -6.81 4.68 -2.29
N CYS A 116 -6.81 3.83 -1.26
CA CYS A 116 -7.77 2.75 -1.10
C CYS A 116 -8.30 2.73 0.33
N GLU A 117 -9.56 2.30 0.48
CA GLU A 117 -10.14 1.97 1.78
C GLU A 117 -10.16 0.44 1.92
N ILE A 118 -9.88 -0.03 3.14
CA ILE A 118 -9.98 -1.44 3.49
C ILE A 118 -11.08 -1.58 4.53
N HIS A 119 -12.18 -2.22 4.13
CA HIS A 119 -13.24 -2.60 5.04
C HIS A 119 -12.76 -3.75 5.93
N ALA A 120 -12.65 -3.49 7.23
CA ALA A 120 -12.24 -4.47 8.25
C ALA A 120 -13.45 -5.14 8.91
#